data_AF-A0A0W0YC57-F1
#
_entry.id   AF-A0A0W0YC57-F1
#
_cell.length_a   1.000
_cell.length_b   1.000
_cell.length_c   1.000
_cell.angle_alpha   90.00
_cell.angle_beta   90.00
_cell.angle_gamma   90.00
#
_symmetry.space_group_name_H-M   'P 1'
#
loop_
_entity.id
_entity.type
_entity.pdbx_description
1 polymer ?
#
loop_
_entity_poly.entity_id
_entity_poly.type
_entity_poly.pdbx_seq_one_letter_code
_entity_poly.pdbx_strand_id
1 'polypeptide(L)'
;MKKFFCSLGLSFCLVSSVFASDSPIDLLNSEITNILAPFQNQSTTAKLKFDAVEIDDERATNVILNGLYSKVGSTNTFNVSIDNLSYDYGDGKSPTTALKGSIGLDLTKFLTRDESNKIIPSAIEFLQELTKEYTEEYGEAISVNGVVTSTTKDTDGNYTGLTALVSAKIDLDKLPEDQSRDSVMVTDVVVSLTLNLKTGIAIDSYVISNPEYWGFKEDQLGLKEVLERLLNRDEEALAIINGLFMYFDYMASDIVEMDNSSFWKLFPKKHLLK
;
A
#
# COMPACT_ATOMS: atom_id res chain seq x y z
N MET A 1 62.59 -9.00 -25.00
CA MET A 1 61.97 -9.65 -23.82
C MET A 1 61.29 -8.71 -22.81
N LYS A 2 61.36 -7.36 -22.92
CA LYS A 2 60.57 -6.46 -22.04
C LYS A 2 59.14 -6.18 -22.53
N LYS A 3 58.85 -6.34 -23.82
CA LYS A 3 57.52 -6.05 -24.41
C LYS A 3 56.48 -7.18 -24.25
N PHE A 4 56.90 -8.39 -23.88
CA PHE A 4 56.01 -9.55 -23.68
C PHE A 4 55.47 -9.65 -22.24
N PHE A 5 56.18 -9.07 -21.27
CA PHE A 5 55.73 -9.04 -19.87
C PHE A 5 54.68 -7.94 -19.59
N CYS A 6 54.65 -6.86 -20.37
CA CYS A 6 53.60 -5.84 -20.26
C CYS A 6 52.25 -6.29 -20.83
N SER A 7 52.22 -7.22 -21.80
CA SER A 7 50.96 -7.73 -22.37
C SER A 7 50.31 -8.81 -21.50
N LEU A 8 51.08 -9.54 -20.68
CA LEU A 8 50.55 -10.49 -19.69
C LEU A 8 50.02 -9.80 -18.43
N GLY A 9 50.60 -8.66 -18.04
CA GLY A 9 50.07 -7.83 -16.94
C GLY A 9 48.75 -7.12 -17.27
N LEU A 10 48.54 -6.75 -18.55
CA LEU A 10 47.28 -6.12 -19.01
C LEU A 10 46.16 -7.13 -19.32
N SER A 11 46.48 -8.40 -19.54
CA SER A 11 45.48 -9.46 -19.75
C SER A 11 44.98 -10.09 -18.45
N PHE A 12 45.67 -9.89 -17.32
CA PHE A 12 45.16 -10.23 -15.99
C PHE A 12 44.46 -9.08 -15.24
N CYS A 13 44.55 -7.84 -15.74
CA CYS A 13 43.82 -6.70 -15.17
C CYS A 13 42.43 -6.45 -15.78
N LEU A 14 41.94 -7.35 -16.66
CA LEU A 14 40.62 -7.25 -17.28
C LEU A 14 39.65 -8.40 -16.89
N VAL A 15 40.02 -9.23 -15.91
CA VAL A 15 39.09 -10.18 -15.27
C VAL A 15 39.09 -9.96 -13.75
N SER A 16 39.03 -8.70 -13.37
CA SER A 16 38.46 -8.26 -12.10
C SER A 16 37.43 -7.17 -12.39
N SER A 17 36.62 -7.39 -13.44
CA SER A 17 35.26 -6.87 -13.45
C SER A 17 34.62 -7.42 -12.19
N VAL A 18 34.64 -6.58 -11.14
CA VAL A 18 33.57 -6.38 -10.17
C VAL A 18 32.38 -7.27 -10.52
N PHE A 19 32.43 -8.53 -10.11
CA PHE A 19 31.23 -9.19 -9.67
C PHE A 19 30.98 -8.52 -8.32
N ALA A 20 30.39 -7.33 -8.35
CA ALA A 20 29.40 -7.05 -7.34
C ALA A 20 28.43 -8.22 -7.50
N SER A 21 28.52 -9.21 -6.61
CA SER A 21 27.42 -10.14 -6.49
C SER A 21 26.24 -9.24 -6.16
N ASP A 22 25.38 -8.99 -7.15
CA ASP A 22 24.16 -8.21 -6.95
C ASP A 22 23.53 -8.72 -5.65
N SER A 23 23.18 -7.82 -4.74
CA SER A 23 22.59 -8.24 -3.48
C SER A 23 21.29 -9.02 -3.79
N PRO A 24 20.85 -9.94 -2.93
CA PRO A 24 19.57 -10.64 -3.15
C PRO A 24 18.40 -9.69 -3.47
N ILE A 25 18.41 -8.50 -2.88
CA ILE A 25 17.43 -7.43 -3.14
C ILE A 25 17.61 -6.81 -4.54
N ASP A 26 18.84 -6.57 -4.99
CA ASP A 26 19.09 -6.04 -6.35
C ASP A 26 18.62 -7.03 -7.41
N LEU A 27 18.88 -8.32 -7.21
CA LEU A 27 18.38 -9.39 -8.08
C LEU A 27 16.85 -9.45 -8.09
N LEU A 28 16.20 -9.38 -6.91
CA LEU A 28 14.74 -9.33 -6.80
C LEU A 28 14.17 -8.11 -7.54
N ASN A 29 14.73 -6.92 -7.31
CA ASN A 29 14.27 -5.69 -7.98
C ASN A 29 14.46 -5.73 -9.50
N SER A 30 15.52 -6.40 -9.98
CA SER A 30 15.73 -6.65 -11.42
C SER A 30 14.63 -7.55 -11.99
N GLU A 31 14.29 -8.65 -11.30
CA GLU A 31 13.20 -9.53 -11.74
C GLU A 31 11.84 -8.85 -11.72
N ILE A 32 11.56 -8.06 -10.68
CA ILE A 32 10.34 -7.25 -10.61
C ILE A 32 10.29 -6.29 -11.81
N THR A 33 11.41 -5.63 -12.15
CA THR A 33 11.47 -4.74 -13.31
C THR A 33 11.15 -5.49 -14.60
N ASN A 34 11.64 -6.71 -14.77
CA ASN A 34 11.34 -7.56 -15.92
C ASN A 34 9.85 -7.95 -15.98
N ILE A 35 9.28 -8.36 -14.84
CA ILE A 35 7.84 -8.68 -14.71
C ILE A 35 6.97 -7.48 -15.06
N LEU A 36 7.39 -6.28 -14.66
CA LEU A 36 6.63 -5.05 -14.89
C LEU A 36 6.87 -4.40 -16.26
N ALA A 37 7.84 -4.89 -17.03
CA ALA A 37 8.18 -4.35 -18.35
C ALA A 37 6.99 -4.33 -19.34
N PRO A 38 6.10 -5.35 -19.40
CA PRO A 38 4.93 -5.33 -20.30
C PRO A 38 3.94 -4.21 -20.01
N PHE A 39 3.92 -3.67 -18.79
CA PHE A 39 3.04 -2.55 -18.41
C PHE A 39 3.66 -1.18 -18.72
N GLN A 40 4.93 -1.10 -19.14
CA GLN A 40 5.57 0.17 -19.48
C GLN A 40 5.24 0.58 -20.92
N ASN A 41 4.63 1.75 -21.10
CA ASN A 41 4.46 2.37 -22.40
C ASN A 41 4.31 3.90 -22.25
N GLN A 42 3.97 4.61 -23.33
CA GLN A 42 3.86 6.08 -23.31
C GLN A 42 2.76 6.60 -22.37
N SER A 43 1.74 5.78 -22.07
CA SER A 43 0.61 6.15 -21.23
C SER A 43 0.54 5.38 -19.92
N THR A 44 1.38 4.38 -19.70
CA THR A 44 1.36 3.51 -18.51
C THR A 44 2.75 3.39 -17.90
N THR A 45 2.84 3.54 -16.59
CA THR A 45 4.07 3.35 -15.80
C THR A 45 3.77 2.46 -14.61
N ALA A 46 4.57 1.41 -14.41
CA ALA A 46 4.48 0.52 -13.27
C ALA A 46 5.86 0.34 -12.62
N LYS A 47 5.98 0.55 -11.31
CA LYS A 47 7.22 0.38 -10.57
C LYS A 47 6.90 -0.22 -9.22
N LEU A 48 7.76 -1.12 -8.80
CA LEU A 48 7.77 -1.68 -7.46
C LEU A 48 9.23 -1.91 -7.11
N LYS A 49 9.63 -1.49 -5.91
CA LYS A 49 11.02 -1.60 -5.48
C LYS A 49 11.07 -1.86 -3.98
N PHE A 50 11.85 -2.86 -3.60
CA PHE A 50 12.27 -3.07 -2.23
C PHE A 50 13.55 -2.27 -1.99
N ASP A 51 13.51 -1.38 -1.01
CA ASP A 51 14.69 -0.64 -0.53
C ASP A 51 15.39 -1.41 0.61
N ALA A 52 14.64 -2.19 1.39
CA ALA A 52 15.18 -3.08 2.42
C ALA A 52 14.29 -4.32 2.59
N VAL A 53 14.93 -5.47 2.81
CA VAL A 53 14.29 -6.73 3.24
C VAL A 53 15.28 -7.45 4.14
N GLU A 54 14.96 -7.54 5.42
CA GLU A 54 15.77 -8.20 6.44
C GLU A 54 14.93 -9.26 7.14
N ILE A 55 15.51 -10.44 7.28
CA ILE A 55 14.89 -11.65 7.80
C ILE A 55 15.91 -12.34 8.69
N ASP A 56 15.47 -12.82 9.86
CA ASP A 56 16.24 -13.71 10.71
C ASP A 56 15.67 -15.15 10.70
N ASP A 57 16.24 -16.02 11.51
CA ASP A 57 15.83 -17.43 11.56
C ASP A 57 14.36 -17.62 11.97
N GLU A 58 13.74 -16.64 12.65
CA GLU A 58 12.39 -16.72 13.18
C GLU A 58 11.37 -15.90 12.36
N ARG A 59 11.74 -14.72 11.84
CA ARG A 59 10.78 -13.74 11.29
C ARG A 59 11.39 -12.71 10.34
N ALA A 60 10.52 -11.96 9.66
CA ALA A 60 10.91 -10.70 9.01
C ALA A 60 11.15 -9.62 10.06
N THR A 61 12.28 -8.91 9.97
CA THR A 61 12.68 -7.87 10.92
C THR A 61 12.48 -6.46 10.38
N ASN A 62 12.77 -6.24 9.09
CA ASN A 62 12.64 -4.93 8.46
C ASN A 62 12.26 -5.09 6.98
N VAL A 63 11.30 -4.30 6.50
CA VAL A 63 10.90 -4.25 5.10
C VAL A 63 10.64 -2.80 4.73
N ILE A 64 11.20 -2.34 3.62
CA ILE A 64 10.90 -1.03 3.03
C ILE A 64 10.59 -1.23 1.55
N LEU A 65 9.42 -0.76 1.14
CA LEU A 65 8.88 -0.92 -0.20
C LEU A 65 8.30 0.39 -0.72
N ASN A 66 8.53 0.67 -2.00
CA ASN A 66 7.88 1.75 -2.72
C ASN A 66 7.23 1.21 -3.99
N GLY A 67 6.13 1.83 -4.40
CA GLY A 67 5.33 1.41 -5.53
C GLY A 67 4.77 2.60 -6.28
N LEU A 68 4.64 2.46 -7.59
CA LEU A 68 3.95 3.41 -8.43
C LEU A 68 3.24 2.66 -9.55
N TYR A 69 1.96 2.91 -9.70
CA TYR A 69 1.23 2.60 -10.92
C TYR A 69 0.59 3.89 -11.42
N SER A 70 0.71 4.17 -12.72
CA SER A 70 0.07 5.33 -13.35
C SER A 70 -0.38 4.97 -14.74
N LYS A 71 -1.61 5.35 -15.08
CA LYS A 71 -2.19 5.20 -16.41
C LYS A 71 -2.87 6.48 -16.85
N VAL A 72 -2.61 6.91 -18.08
CA VAL A 72 -3.21 8.07 -18.72
C VAL A 72 -4.14 7.57 -19.83
N GLY A 73 -5.41 7.91 -19.73
CA GLY A 73 -6.41 7.63 -20.77
C GLY A 73 -6.88 8.91 -21.45
N SER A 74 -7.89 8.76 -22.30
CA SER A 74 -8.48 9.88 -23.03
C SER A 74 -9.21 10.88 -22.13
N THR A 75 -9.79 10.40 -21.03
CA THR A 75 -10.65 11.21 -20.16
C THR A 75 -9.96 11.56 -18.85
N ASN A 76 -9.20 10.62 -18.26
CA ASN A 76 -8.56 10.85 -16.97
C ASN A 76 -7.15 10.27 -16.84
N THR A 77 -6.51 10.60 -15.73
CA THR A 77 -5.28 9.96 -15.26
C THR A 77 -5.57 9.28 -13.94
N PHE A 78 -5.22 8.00 -13.85
CA PHE A 78 -5.28 7.21 -12.63
C PHE A 78 -3.86 6.94 -12.16
N ASN A 79 -3.60 7.18 -10.88
CA ASN A 79 -2.32 6.82 -10.28
C ASN A 79 -2.52 6.25 -8.88
N VAL A 80 -1.65 5.30 -8.52
CA VAL A 80 -1.51 4.76 -7.18
C VAL A 80 -0.05 4.87 -6.82
N SER A 81 0.27 5.52 -5.70
CA SER A 81 1.62 5.59 -5.17
C SER A 81 1.68 4.98 -3.77
N ILE A 82 2.74 4.22 -3.54
CA ILE A 82 3.21 3.83 -2.22
C ILE A 82 4.55 4.55 -2.08
N ASP A 83 4.49 5.75 -1.50
CA ASP A 83 5.67 6.59 -1.33
C ASP A 83 6.61 6.00 -0.30
N ASN A 84 6.06 5.30 0.70
CA ASN A 84 6.80 4.48 1.66
C ASN A 84 5.84 3.49 2.32
N LEU A 85 6.10 2.19 2.19
CA LEU A 85 5.59 1.17 3.09
C LEU A 85 6.79 0.61 3.86
N SER A 86 6.81 0.83 5.17
CA SER A 86 7.88 0.32 6.04
C SER A 86 7.30 -0.53 7.14
N TYR A 87 7.90 -1.68 7.38
CA TYR A 87 7.64 -2.55 8.52
C TYR A 87 8.93 -2.73 9.31
N ASP A 88 8.86 -2.59 10.62
CA ASP A 88 9.98 -2.76 11.54
C ASP A 88 9.50 -3.54 12.79
N TYR A 89 10.06 -4.73 12.99
CA TYR A 89 9.77 -5.57 14.15
C TYR A 89 10.36 -4.99 15.46
N GLY A 90 11.43 -4.20 15.36
CA GLY A 90 12.07 -3.54 16.49
C GLY A 90 12.57 -4.50 17.57
N ASP A 91 12.22 -4.21 18.83
CA ASP A 91 12.56 -5.05 19.99
C ASP A 91 11.59 -6.23 20.21
N GLY A 92 10.66 -6.43 19.28
CA GLY A 92 9.65 -7.48 19.31
C GLY A 92 8.49 -7.27 20.28
N LYS A 93 8.41 -6.13 20.96
CA LYS A 93 7.27 -5.81 21.83
C LYS A 93 6.20 -4.99 21.13
N SER A 94 6.57 -4.25 20.09
CA SER A 94 5.66 -3.36 19.38
C SER A 94 6.09 -3.24 17.91
N PRO A 95 5.92 -4.31 17.10
CA PRO A 95 6.19 -4.23 15.67
C PRO A 95 5.39 -3.11 15.02
N THR A 96 6.04 -2.31 14.17
CA THR A 96 5.45 -1.12 13.59
C THR A 96 5.33 -1.24 12.08
N THR A 97 4.23 -0.75 11.53
CA THR A 97 4.04 -0.60 10.08
C THR A 97 3.63 0.84 9.81
N ALA A 98 4.37 1.52 8.94
CA ALA A 98 4.02 2.84 8.44
C ALA A 98 3.76 2.76 6.93
N LEU A 99 2.67 3.38 6.49
CA LEU A 99 2.32 3.49 5.08
C LEU A 99 2.00 4.94 4.75
N LYS A 100 2.71 5.47 3.76
CA LYS A 100 2.39 6.72 3.08
C LYS A 100 2.15 6.43 1.61
N GLY A 101 0.98 6.82 1.11
CA GLY A 101 0.60 6.58 -0.27
C GLY A 101 -0.55 7.45 -0.74
N SER A 102 -0.90 7.30 -2.00
CA SER A 102 -2.00 8.02 -2.62
C SER A 102 -2.68 7.24 -3.72
N ILE A 103 -3.95 7.55 -3.97
CA ILE A 103 -4.72 7.14 -5.14
C ILE A 103 -5.15 8.43 -5.82
N GLY A 104 -4.47 8.82 -6.89
CA GLY A 104 -4.77 10.02 -7.62
C GLY A 104 -5.76 9.77 -8.77
N LEU A 105 -6.86 10.49 -8.73
CA LEU A 105 -7.93 10.43 -9.71
C LEU A 105 -8.76 11.72 -9.65
N ASP A 106 -9.04 12.34 -10.80
CA ASP A 106 -9.92 13.51 -10.87
C ASP A 106 -11.38 13.06 -10.89
N LEU A 107 -11.98 12.94 -9.70
CA LEU A 107 -13.37 12.53 -9.51
C LEU A 107 -14.36 13.51 -10.15
N THR A 108 -13.98 14.79 -10.32
CA THR A 108 -14.84 15.80 -10.95
C THR A 108 -15.13 15.54 -12.42
N LYS A 109 -14.34 14.67 -13.06
CA LYS A 109 -14.59 14.24 -14.45
C LYS A 109 -15.66 13.16 -14.57
N PHE A 110 -15.95 12.44 -13.49
CA PHE A 110 -16.95 11.37 -13.48
C PHE A 110 -18.24 11.76 -12.77
N LEU A 111 -18.17 12.73 -11.86
CA LEU A 111 -19.27 13.08 -10.99
C LEU A 111 -19.94 14.37 -11.45
N THR A 112 -21.26 14.41 -11.35
CA THR A 112 -22.00 15.68 -11.37
C THR A 112 -21.68 16.51 -10.13
N ARG A 113 -22.07 17.79 -10.17
CA ARG A 113 -21.89 18.70 -9.04
C ARG A 113 -22.66 18.24 -7.80
N ASP A 114 -23.88 17.75 -7.98
CA ASP A 114 -24.73 17.28 -6.89
C ASP A 114 -24.13 16.03 -6.22
N GLU A 115 -23.55 15.13 -7.01
CA GLU A 115 -22.89 13.93 -6.50
C GLU A 115 -21.59 14.28 -5.76
N SER A 116 -20.78 15.17 -6.34
CA SER A 116 -19.57 15.70 -5.70
C SER A 116 -19.87 16.30 -4.33
N ASN A 117 -20.97 17.05 -4.20
CA ASN A 117 -21.41 17.66 -2.95
C ASN A 117 -21.95 16.65 -1.92
N LYS A 118 -22.31 15.43 -2.33
CA LYS A 118 -22.74 14.35 -1.42
C LYS A 118 -21.58 13.52 -0.90
N ILE A 119 -20.49 13.40 -1.66
CA ILE A 119 -19.35 12.55 -1.27
C ILE A 119 -18.78 12.96 0.09
N ILE A 120 -18.54 14.25 0.30
CA ILE A 120 -17.93 14.71 1.55
C ILE A 120 -18.85 14.42 2.74
N PRO A 121 -20.14 14.81 2.76
CA PRO A 121 -21.08 14.39 3.80
C PRO A 121 -21.15 12.88 4.02
N SER A 122 -21.27 12.08 2.96
CA SER A 122 -21.35 10.62 3.09
C SER A 122 -20.06 9.99 3.63
N ALA A 123 -18.89 10.55 3.32
CA ALA A 123 -17.62 10.11 3.90
C ALA A 123 -17.54 10.42 5.41
N ILE A 124 -18.15 11.53 5.86
CA ILE A 124 -18.25 11.87 7.28
C ILE A 124 -19.17 10.89 8.01
N GLU A 125 -20.33 10.58 7.43
CA GLU A 125 -21.27 9.58 7.97
C GLU A 125 -20.60 8.20 8.06
N PHE A 126 -19.94 7.75 6.99
CA PHE A 126 -19.20 6.49 6.97
C PHE A 126 -18.13 6.42 8.06
N LEU A 127 -17.40 7.52 8.29
CA LEU A 127 -16.39 7.57 9.36
C LEU A 127 -17.01 7.41 10.76
N GLN A 128 -18.19 7.99 10.98
CA GLN A 128 -18.92 7.87 12.24
C GLN A 128 -19.45 6.44 12.45
N GLU A 129 -19.99 5.82 11.40
CA GLU A 129 -20.43 4.42 11.42
C GLU A 129 -19.26 3.48 11.71
N LEU A 130 -18.14 3.64 11.00
CA LEU A 130 -16.92 2.87 11.23
C LEU A 130 -16.45 2.93 12.69
N THR A 131 -16.42 4.14 13.27
CA THR A 131 -16.02 4.34 14.67
C THR A 131 -16.96 3.61 15.64
N LYS A 132 -18.26 3.60 15.33
CA LYS A 132 -19.28 2.95 16.14
C LYS A 132 -19.19 1.42 16.05
N GLU A 133 -19.08 0.86 14.85
CA GLU A 133 -19.00 -0.59 14.62
C GLU A 133 -17.82 -1.23 15.39
N TYR A 134 -16.63 -0.63 15.30
CA TYR A 134 -15.46 -1.14 16.03
C TYR A 134 -15.61 -1.02 17.55
N THR A 135 -16.30 0.02 18.04
CA THR A 135 -16.60 0.16 19.47
C THR A 135 -17.57 -0.93 19.94
N GLU A 136 -18.53 -1.33 19.11
CA GLU A 136 -19.46 -2.43 19.43
C GLU A 136 -18.76 -3.80 19.45
N GLU A 137 -17.79 -4.04 18.55
CA GLU A 137 -17.06 -5.31 18.46
C GLU A 137 -16.14 -5.56 19.67
N TYR A 138 -15.36 -4.57 20.08
CA TYR A 138 -14.35 -4.71 21.14
C TYR A 138 -14.82 -4.21 22.52
N GLY A 139 -16.00 -3.58 22.59
CA GLY A 139 -16.57 -3.08 23.84
C GLY A 139 -15.63 -2.13 24.57
N GLU A 140 -15.38 -2.38 25.86
CA GLU A 140 -14.48 -1.57 26.70
C GLU A 140 -12.99 -1.76 26.39
N ALA A 141 -12.64 -2.73 25.54
CA ALA A 141 -11.25 -2.99 25.16
C ALA A 141 -10.71 -1.95 24.18
N ILE A 142 -11.58 -1.24 23.43
CA ILE A 142 -11.14 -0.32 22.38
C ILE A 142 -11.41 1.13 22.72
N SER A 143 -10.49 1.99 22.31
CA SER A 143 -10.68 3.43 22.22
C SER A 143 -10.52 3.84 20.76
N VAL A 144 -11.61 4.13 20.07
CA VAL A 144 -11.61 4.65 18.70
C VAL A 144 -11.96 6.14 18.71
N ASN A 145 -11.21 6.93 17.94
CA ASN A 145 -11.46 8.34 17.70
C ASN A 145 -11.36 8.62 16.20
N GLY A 146 -12.49 8.88 15.56
CA GLY A 146 -12.58 9.33 14.18
C GLY A 146 -13.04 10.78 14.14
N VAL A 147 -12.21 11.69 13.63
CA VAL A 147 -12.54 13.12 13.55
C VAL A 147 -12.26 13.68 12.16
N VAL A 148 -13.19 14.53 11.71
CA VAL A 148 -12.97 15.40 10.56
C VAL A 148 -12.20 16.61 11.02
N THR A 149 -10.98 16.79 10.52
CA THR A 149 -10.12 17.91 10.91
C THR A 149 -10.37 19.14 10.04
N SER A 150 -10.76 18.96 8.78
CA SER A 150 -11.17 20.06 7.92
C SER A 150 -12.03 19.60 6.74
N THR A 151 -12.83 20.53 6.21
CA THR A 151 -13.50 20.40 4.92
C THR A 151 -13.18 21.62 4.07
N THR A 152 -12.99 21.42 2.78
CA THR A 152 -12.69 22.51 1.83
C THR A 152 -13.89 22.71 0.91
N LYS A 153 -14.19 23.99 0.61
CA LYS A 153 -15.22 24.40 -0.33
C LYS A 153 -14.66 25.35 -1.39
N ASP A 154 -15.27 25.37 -2.57
CA ASP A 154 -15.00 26.39 -3.59
C ASP A 154 -15.72 27.71 -3.31
N THR A 155 -15.53 28.70 -4.18
CA THR A 155 -16.12 30.05 -4.06
C THR A 155 -17.64 30.05 -4.07
N ASP A 156 -18.26 29.02 -4.65
CA ASP A 156 -19.71 28.86 -4.77
C ASP A 156 -20.29 28.05 -3.60
N GLY A 157 -19.45 27.65 -2.64
CA GLY A 157 -19.83 26.91 -1.44
C GLY A 157 -19.95 25.40 -1.63
N ASN A 158 -19.49 24.85 -2.77
CA ASN A 158 -19.50 23.41 -3.03
C ASN A 158 -18.31 22.73 -2.38
N TYR A 159 -18.49 21.51 -1.88
CA TYR A 159 -17.40 20.74 -1.29
C TYR A 159 -16.38 20.31 -2.34
N THR A 160 -15.10 20.43 -1.99
CA THR A 160 -13.97 20.04 -2.84
C THR A 160 -12.97 19.11 -2.16
N GLY A 161 -13.05 18.99 -0.82
CA GLY A 161 -12.19 18.06 -0.09
C GLY A 161 -12.52 17.92 1.39
N LEU A 162 -11.85 16.95 2.00
CA LEU A 162 -11.99 16.52 3.39
C LEU A 162 -10.63 16.05 3.90
N THR A 163 -10.28 16.42 5.13
CA THR A 163 -9.21 15.77 5.88
C THR A 163 -9.81 15.17 7.14
N ALA A 164 -9.45 13.92 7.41
CA ALA A 164 -9.89 13.17 8.58
C ALA A 164 -8.70 12.48 9.25
N LEU A 165 -8.81 12.30 10.56
CA LEU A 165 -7.89 11.53 11.38
C LEU A 165 -8.68 10.44 12.08
N VAL A 166 -8.23 9.20 11.93
CA VAL A 166 -8.75 8.04 12.65
C VAL A 166 -7.64 7.50 13.52
N SER A 167 -7.93 7.24 14.79
CA SER A 167 -7.01 6.53 15.66
C SER A 167 -7.77 5.50 16.48
N ALA A 168 -7.24 4.29 16.61
CA ALA A 168 -7.78 3.30 17.51
C ALA A 168 -6.67 2.68 18.36
N LYS A 169 -7.04 2.30 19.58
CA LYS A 169 -6.18 1.56 20.49
C LYS A 169 -6.97 0.45 21.18
N ILE A 170 -6.43 -0.76 21.19
CA ILE A 170 -7.00 -1.94 21.84
C ILE A 170 -6.16 -2.30 23.08
N ASP A 171 -6.85 -2.45 24.21
CA ASP A 171 -6.33 -2.93 25.47
C ASP A 171 -6.56 -4.45 25.55
N LEU A 172 -5.49 -5.21 25.30
CA LEU A 172 -5.54 -6.68 25.25
C LEU A 172 -5.93 -7.32 26.59
N ASP A 173 -5.89 -6.57 27.71
CA ASP A 173 -6.28 -7.06 29.04
C ASP A 173 -7.79 -6.92 29.31
N LYS A 174 -8.51 -6.21 28.44
CA LYS A 174 -9.96 -5.96 28.54
C LYS A 174 -10.77 -6.60 27.43
N LEU A 175 -10.16 -7.48 26.64
CA LEU A 175 -10.85 -8.16 25.54
C LEU A 175 -12.09 -8.90 26.04
N PRO A 176 -13.17 -8.95 25.24
CA PRO A 176 -14.31 -9.81 25.50
C PRO A 176 -13.91 -11.27 25.71
N GLU A 177 -14.67 -12.03 26.52
CA GLU A 177 -14.33 -13.42 26.88
C GLU A 177 -14.23 -14.38 25.67
N ASP A 178 -14.91 -14.04 24.58
CA ASP A 178 -14.91 -14.80 23.32
C ASP A 178 -13.76 -14.43 22.37
N GLN A 179 -12.92 -13.45 22.73
CA GLN A 179 -11.75 -13.05 21.95
C GLN A 179 -10.43 -13.42 22.65
N SER A 180 -9.57 -14.14 21.93
CA SER A 180 -8.21 -14.43 22.42
C SER A 180 -7.24 -13.30 22.05
N ARG A 181 -6.25 -13.07 22.91
CA ARG A 181 -5.21 -12.05 22.67
C ARG A 181 -4.48 -12.27 21.35
N ASP A 182 -4.14 -13.53 21.05
CA ASP A 182 -3.43 -13.89 19.83
C ASP A 182 -4.28 -13.75 18.55
N SER A 183 -5.59 -13.54 18.64
CA SER A 183 -6.47 -13.24 17.50
C SER A 183 -6.44 -11.77 17.07
N VAL A 184 -5.99 -10.87 17.95
CA VAL A 184 -5.92 -9.43 17.67
C VAL A 184 -4.62 -9.14 16.93
N MET A 185 -4.71 -8.67 15.68
CA MET A 185 -3.54 -8.37 14.84
C MET A 185 -2.88 -7.03 15.18
N VAL A 186 -3.68 -6.03 15.55
CA VAL A 186 -3.25 -4.63 15.71
C VAL A 186 -3.68 -4.12 17.07
N THR A 187 -2.77 -3.47 17.80
CA THR A 187 -3.10 -2.84 19.09
C THR A 187 -3.30 -1.34 18.95
N ASP A 188 -2.56 -0.68 18.06
CA ASP A 188 -2.65 0.77 17.86
C ASP A 188 -2.66 1.07 16.37
N VAL A 189 -3.53 1.98 15.95
CA VAL A 189 -3.58 2.47 14.57
C VAL A 189 -3.85 3.96 14.58
N VAL A 190 -3.15 4.69 13.71
CA VAL A 190 -3.40 6.08 13.38
C VAL A 190 -3.41 6.19 11.87
N VAL A 191 -4.47 6.78 11.30
CA VAL A 191 -4.65 6.99 9.86
C VAL A 191 -5.09 8.43 9.63
N SER A 192 -4.29 9.18 8.88
CA SER A 192 -4.65 10.48 8.31
C SER A 192 -5.07 10.29 6.85
N LEU A 193 -6.31 10.68 6.55
CA LEU A 193 -6.89 10.61 5.21
C LEU A 193 -7.14 12.02 4.70
N THR A 194 -6.69 12.31 3.48
CA THR A 194 -7.06 13.53 2.76
C THR A 194 -7.71 13.16 1.44
N LEU A 195 -8.96 13.56 1.27
CA LEU A 195 -9.69 13.46 0.01
C LEU A 195 -9.76 14.84 -0.63
N ASN A 196 -9.39 14.93 -1.90
CA ASN A 196 -9.61 16.08 -2.76
C ASN A 196 -10.25 15.58 -4.05
N LEU A 197 -11.38 16.15 -4.44
CA LEU A 197 -12.15 15.64 -5.59
C LEU A 197 -11.39 15.74 -6.92
N LYS A 198 -10.39 16.61 -7.02
CA LYS A 198 -9.60 16.79 -8.25
C LYS A 198 -8.31 15.97 -8.25
N THR A 199 -7.69 15.77 -7.09
CA THR A 199 -6.39 15.09 -6.99
C THR A 199 -6.46 13.69 -6.41
N GLY A 200 -7.61 13.25 -5.88
CA GLY A 200 -7.83 11.92 -5.31
C GLY A 200 -7.62 11.86 -3.79
N ILE A 201 -7.14 10.71 -3.32
CA ILE A 201 -6.99 10.36 -1.91
C ILE A 201 -5.50 10.27 -1.55
N ALA A 202 -5.10 10.84 -0.43
CA ALA A 202 -3.81 10.62 0.20
C ALA A 202 -4.00 9.98 1.57
N ILE A 203 -3.12 9.03 1.90
CA ILE A 203 -3.17 8.22 3.11
C ILE A 203 -1.79 8.29 3.77
N ASP A 204 -1.79 8.58 5.06
CA ASP A 204 -0.63 8.42 5.94
C ASP A 204 -1.09 7.60 7.15
N SER A 205 -0.45 6.48 7.42
CA SER A 205 -0.86 5.58 8.47
C SER A 205 0.31 5.00 9.23
N TYR A 206 0.09 4.76 10.50
CA TYR A 206 1.02 4.14 11.42
C TYR A 206 0.27 3.12 12.28
N VAL A 207 0.79 1.91 12.33
CA VAL A 207 0.17 0.76 12.96
C VAL A 207 1.18 0.12 13.90
N ILE A 208 0.75 -0.25 15.10
CA ILE A 208 1.48 -1.13 16.01
C ILE A 208 0.76 -2.47 16.02
N SER A 209 1.47 -3.51 15.58
CA SER A 209 0.95 -4.88 15.55
C SER A 209 1.10 -5.54 16.92
N ASN A 210 0.22 -6.48 17.23
CA ASN A 210 0.35 -7.32 18.41
C ASN A 210 1.42 -8.40 18.16
N PRO A 211 2.52 -8.46 18.92
CA PRO A 211 3.54 -9.49 18.72
C PRO A 211 3.06 -10.90 19.07
N GLU A 212 1.97 -11.04 19.85
CA GLU A 212 1.34 -12.33 20.17
C GLU A 212 0.43 -12.84 19.05
N TYR A 213 0.20 -12.05 17.99
CA TYR A 213 -0.73 -12.40 16.92
C TYR A 213 -0.35 -13.74 16.26
N TRP A 214 -1.34 -14.61 16.08
CA TRP A 214 -1.12 -15.96 15.57
C TRP A 214 -0.47 -16.00 14.18
N GLY A 215 -0.63 -14.95 13.37
CA GLY A 215 0.02 -14.81 12.06
C GLY A 215 1.53 -14.63 12.10
N PHE A 216 2.13 -14.47 13.30
CA PHE A 216 3.59 -14.44 13.49
C PHE A 216 4.18 -15.77 14.00
N LYS A 217 3.38 -16.85 14.11
CA LYS A 217 3.84 -18.17 14.56
C LYS A 217 4.54 -18.93 13.42
N GLU A 218 5.59 -19.71 13.74
CA GLU A 218 6.51 -20.39 12.79
C GLU A 218 5.83 -21.36 11.80
N ASP A 219 4.63 -21.86 12.10
CA ASP A 219 3.91 -22.84 11.27
C ASP A 219 2.84 -22.22 10.36
N GLN A 220 2.73 -20.89 10.36
CA GLN A 220 1.83 -20.14 9.48
C GLN A 220 2.61 -19.56 8.30
N LEU A 221 1.95 -19.45 7.14
CA LEU A 221 2.52 -18.69 6.01
C LEU A 221 2.48 -17.20 6.38
N GLY A 222 3.58 -16.69 6.94
CA GLY A 222 3.73 -15.32 7.38
C GLY A 222 4.50 -14.45 6.39
N LEU A 223 4.80 -13.22 6.83
CA LEU A 223 5.56 -12.25 6.04
C LEU A 223 6.97 -12.77 5.70
N LYS A 224 7.59 -13.50 6.63
CA LYS A 224 8.92 -14.11 6.43
C LYS A 224 8.93 -15.03 5.22
N GLU A 225 8.04 -16.02 5.18
CA GLU A 225 8.01 -17.06 4.17
C GLU A 225 7.74 -16.47 2.78
N VAL A 226 6.88 -15.45 2.70
CA VAL A 226 6.62 -14.72 1.45
C VAL A 226 7.88 -14.00 0.98
N LEU A 227 8.58 -13.28 1.87
CA LEU A 227 9.79 -12.55 1.51
C LEU A 227 10.96 -13.49 1.16
N GLU A 228 11.13 -14.61 1.86
CA GLU A 228 12.13 -15.63 1.52
C GLU A 228 11.89 -16.20 0.12
N ARG A 229 10.64 -16.51 -0.23
CA ARG A 229 10.28 -16.97 -1.58
C ARG A 229 10.59 -15.90 -2.63
N LEU A 230 10.26 -14.64 -2.37
CA LEU A 230 10.58 -13.53 -3.27
C LEU A 230 12.10 -13.35 -3.44
N LEU A 231 12.88 -13.32 -2.36
CA LEU A 231 14.35 -13.20 -2.41
C LEU A 231 15.02 -14.36 -3.15
N ASN A 232 14.42 -15.55 -3.06
CA ASN A 232 14.85 -16.74 -3.80
C ASN A 232 14.31 -16.80 -5.23
N ARG A 233 13.54 -15.79 -5.67
CA ARG A 233 12.93 -15.68 -7.01
C ARG A 233 12.05 -16.89 -7.35
N ASP A 234 11.30 -17.34 -6.35
CA ASP A 234 10.28 -18.37 -6.52
C ASP A 234 9.21 -17.91 -7.53
N GLU A 235 8.91 -18.76 -8.51
CA GLU A 235 8.01 -18.42 -9.62
C GLU A 235 6.58 -18.13 -9.15
N GLU A 236 6.07 -18.88 -8.16
CA GLU A 236 4.71 -18.69 -7.63
C GLU A 236 4.62 -17.35 -6.88
N ALA A 237 5.61 -17.03 -6.05
CA ALA A 237 5.65 -15.76 -5.34
C ALA A 237 5.77 -14.55 -6.30
N LEU A 238 6.60 -14.66 -7.34
CA LEU A 238 6.73 -13.62 -8.36
C LEU A 238 5.46 -13.47 -9.23
N ALA A 239 4.72 -14.56 -9.47
CA ALA A 239 3.46 -14.52 -10.20
C ALA A 239 2.38 -13.70 -9.47
N ILE A 240 2.44 -13.60 -8.13
CA ILE A 240 1.53 -12.73 -7.36
C ILE A 240 1.72 -11.26 -7.74
N ILE A 241 2.97 -10.81 -7.91
CA ILE A 241 3.29 -9.43 -8.33
C ILE A 241 2.70 -9.18 -9.72
N ASN A 242 2.93 -10.09 -10.67
CA ASN A 242 2.36 -9.97 -12.01
C ASN A 242 0.82 -9.91 -11.98
N GLY A 243 0.18 -10.82 -11.26
CA GLY A 243 -1.28 -10.88 -11.15
C GLY A 243 -1.89 -9.60 -10.58
N LEU A 244 -1.25 -9.02 -9.56
CA LEU A 244 -1.67 -7.75 -8.96
C LEU A 244 -1.58 -6.59 -9.95
N PHE A 245 -0.49 -6.49 -10.72
CA PHE A 245 -0.37 -5.45 -11.74
C PHE A 245 -1.27 -5.68 -12.96
N MET A 246 -1.55 -6.93 -13.33
CA MET A 246 -2.58 -7.25 -14.34
C MET A 246 -3.96 -6.77 -13.90
N TYR A 247 -4.34 -7.02 -12.64
CA TYR A 247 -5.61 -6.56 -12.10
C TYR A 247 -5.68 -5.03 -12.04
N PHE A 248 -4.62 -4.37 -11.58
CA PHE A 248 -4.56 -2.90 -11.59
C PHE A 248 -4.63 -2.32 -12.99
N ASP A 249 -3.93 -2.90 -13.96
CA ASP A 249 -3.95 -2.41 -15.33
C ASP A 249 -5.33 -2.56 -15.96
N TYR A 250 -6.01 -3.67 -15.69
CA TYR A 250 -7.39 -3.89 -16.10
C TYR A 250 -8.34 -2.83 -15.51
N MET A 251 -8.33 -2.66 -14.19
CA MET A 251 -9.19 -1.67 -13.51
C MET A 251 -8.88 -0.23 -13.95
N ALA A 252 -7.59 0.10 -14.07
CA ALA A 252 -7.16 1.43 -14.48
C ALA A 252 -7.58 1.74 -15.92
N SER A 253 -7.51 0.76 -16.82
CA SER A 253 -7.95 0.92 -18.22
C SER A 253 -9.42 1.33 -18.30
N ASP A 254 -10.29 0.71 -17.48
CA ASP A 254 -11.69 1.10 -17.42
C ASP A 254 -11.87 2.50 -16.83
N ILE A 255 -11.17 2.81 -15.73
CA ILE A 255 -11.29 4.10 -15.03
C ILE A 255 -10.85 5.28 -15.90
N VAL A 256 -9.75 5.16 -16.64
CA VAL A 256 -9.17 6.30 -17.38
C VAL A 256 -9.91 6.65 -18.67
N GLU A 257 -10.74 5.73 -19.17
CA GLU A 257 -11.62 5.90 -20.33
C GLU A 257 -13.08 6.17 -19.94
N MET A 258 -13.40 6.10 -18.65
CA MET A 258 -14.77 6.23 -18.17
C MET A 258 -15.30 7.66 -18.30
N ASP A 259 -16.57 7.77 -18.68
CA ASP A 259 -17.33 9.02 -18.66
C ASP A 259 -18.33 9.06 -17.48
N ASN A 260 -18.97 10.21 -17.28
CA ASN A 260 -19.94 10.42 -16.22
C ASN A 260 -21.14 9.42 -16.29
N SER A 261 -21.52 8.98 -17.49
CA SER A 261 -22.66 8.07 -17.67
C SER A 261 -22.42 6.64 -17.17
N SER A 262 -21.16 6.26 -16.98
CA SER A 262 -20.74 4.88 -16.71
C SER A 262 -20.22 4.63 -15.29
N PHE A 263 -19.90 5.69 -14.54
CA PHE A 263 -19.32 5.61 -13.18
C PHE A 263 -20.15 4.80 -12.18
N TRP A 264 -21.48 4.98 -12.17
CA TRP A 264 -22.37 4.30 -11.24
C TRP A 264 -22.56 2.80 -11.47
N LYS A 265 -22.01 2.25 -12.56
CA LYS A 265 -22.04 0.79 -12.81
C LYS A 265 -20.98 0.03 -12.02
N LEU A 266 -19.98 0.72 -11.45
CA LEU A 266 -18.87 0.11 -10.70
C LEU A 266 -19.18 -0.11 -9.21
N PHE A 267 -20.12 0.64 -8.63
CA PHE A 267 -20.53 0.41 -7.25
C PHE A 267 -21.69 -0.60 -7.21
N PRO A 268 -21.53 -1.75 -6.52
CA PRO A 268 -22.67 -2.63 -6.30
C PRO A 268 -23.77 -1.84 -5.59
N LYS A 269 -24.95 -1.77 -6.19
CA LYS A 269 -26.12 -1.00 -5.73
C LYS A 269 -26.58 -1.31 -4.28
N LYS A 270 -25.93 -2.24 -3.58
CA LYS A 270 -26.27 -2.64 -2.22
C LYS A 270 -25.90 -1.61 -1.13
N HIS A 271 -25.03 -0.63 -1.43
CA HIS A 271 -24.65 0.41 -0.46
C HIS A 271 -25.04 1.85 -0.86
N LEU A 272 -25.77 2.03 -1.96
CA LEU A 272 -26.38 3.32 -2.28
C LEU A 272 -27.81 3.34 -1.73
N LEU A 273 -27.93 3.93 -0.54
CA LEU A 273 -29.17 4.36 0.12
C LEU A 273 -30.03 3.23 0.72
N LYS A 274 -29.90 3.06 2.03
CA LYS A 274 -31.07 3.04 2.91
C LYS A 274 -31.00 4.21 3.88
#